data_AF-A0A965GES5-F1
#
_entry.id   AF-A0A965GES5-F1
#
_cell.length_a   1.000
_cell.length_b   1.000
_cell.length_c   1.000
_cell.angle_alpha   90.00
_cell.angle_beta   90.00
_cell.angle_gamma   90.00
#
_symmetry.space_group_name_H-M   'P 1'
#
loop_
_entity.id
_entity.type
_entity.pdbx_description
1 polymer ?
#
loop_
_entity_poly.entity_id
_entity_poly.type
_entity_poly.pdbx_seq_one_letter_code
_entity_poly.pdbx_strand_id
1 'polypeptide(L)'
;MNDNINASAELSVTELSSELESVRSKLQAAEQKIMQLELALLQSRDFSIGTAAEIGEMRVGHNTIIEKLKVADTHIKNHLAHIKRLEEALGESGRASAFHAARSAELDRVYNSASWKIGRFVMIPVRILRKISS
;
A
#
# COMPACT_ATOMS: atom_id res chain seq x y z
N MET A 1 -31.78 -69.22 -64.66
CA MET A 1 -32.50 -68.44 -63.62
C MET A 1 -31.67 -68.16 -62.36
N ASN A 2 -30.48 -68.75 -62.18
CA ASN A 2 -29.61 -68.49 -61.02
C ASN A 2 -28.72 -67.24 -61.14
N ASP A 3 -28.38 -66.80 -62.36
CA ASP A 3 -27.40 -65.73 -62.56
C ASP A 3 -27.89 -64.35 -62.10
N ASN A 4 -29.21 -64.13 -62.11
CA ASN A 4 -29.83 -62.88 -61.67
C ASN A 4 -29.80 -62.69 -60.14
N ILE A 5 -29.77 -63.79 -59.38
CA ILE A 5 -29.71 -63.76 -57.92
C ILE A 5 -28.29 -63.41 -57.46
N ASN A 6 -27.27 -63.93 -58.16
CA ASN A 6 -25.87 -63.63 -57.87
C ASN A 6 -25.51 -62.16 -58.18
N ALA A 7 -25.97 -61.62 -59.32
CA ALA A 7 -25.71 -60.23 -59.69
C ALA A 7 -26.34 -59.23 -58.70
N SER A 8 -27.55 -59.52 -58.18
CA SER A 8 -28.21 -58.68 -57.18
C SER A 8 -27.53 -58.72 -55.80
N ALA A 9 -26.89 -59.85 -55.44
CA ALA A 9 -26.15 -59.98 -54.20
C ALA A 9 -24.76 -59.31 -54.29
N GLU A 10 -24.10 -59.36 -55.44
CA GLU A 10 -22.84 -58.62 -55.66
C GLU A 10 -23.06 -57.10 -55.68
N LEU A 11 -24.19 -56.63 -56.22
CA LEU A 11 -24.54 -55.20 -56.22
C LEU A 11 -24.78 -54.67 -54.79
N SER A 12 -25.40 -55.46 -53.92
CA SER A 12 -25.65 -55.04 -52.53
C SER A 12 -24.39 -55.08 -51.65
N VAL A 13 -23.48 -56.02 -51.89
CA VAL A 13 -22.18 -56.10 -51.19
C VAL A 13 -21.27 -54.93 -51.58
N THR A 14 -21.25 -54.54 -52.86
CA THR A 14 -20.47 -53.39 -53.31
C THR A 14 -21.00 -52.07 -52.74
N GLU A 15 -22.32 -51.89 -52.70
CA GLU A 15 -22.98 -50.73 -52.07
C GLU A 15 -22.65 -50.63 -50.57
N LEU A 16 -22.78 -51.73 -49.82
CA LEU A 16 -22.40 -51.81 -48.40
C LEU A 16 -20.92 -51.49 -48.16
N SER A 17 -20.02 -51.94 -49.06
CA SER A 17 -18.60 -51.62 -48.93
C SER A 17 -18.32 -50.12 -49.13
N SER A 18 -19.03 -49.49 -50.07
CA SER A 18 -18.91 -48.05 -50.31
C SER A 18 -19.43 -47.24 -49.13
N GLU A 19 -20.52 -47.70 -48.50
CA GLU A 19 -21.09 -47.07 -47.31
C GLU A 19 -20.16 -47.23 -46.10
N LEU A 20 -19.56 -48.42 -45.92
CA LEU A 20 -18.54 -48.67 -44.89
C LEU A 20 -17.34 -47.73 -45.05
N GLU A 21 -16.85 -47.53 -46.28
CA GLU A 21 -15.71 -46.66 -46.57
C GLU A 21 -16.06 -45.18 -46.34
N SER A 22 -17.29 -44.77 -46.70
CA SER A 22 -17.84 -43.44 -46.40
C SER A 22 -17.93 -43.18 -44.90
N VAL A 23 -18.46 -44.14 -44.12
CA VAL A 23 -18.53 -44.04 -42.66
C VAL A 23 -17.15 -43.97 -42.04
N ARG A 24 -16.20 -44.79 -42.51
CA ARG A 24 -14.81 -44.77 -42.04
C ARG A 24 -14.14 -43.41 -42.28
N SER A 25 -14.34 -42.83 -43.46
CA SER A 25 -13.83 -41.49 -43.78
C SER A 25 -14.44 -40.41 -42.89
N LYS A 26 -15.76 -40.46 -42.65
CA LYS A 26 -16.45 -39.54 -41.73
C LYS A 26 -15.96 -39.70 -40.29
N LEU A 27 -15.74 -40.93 -39.83
CA LEU A 27 -15.20 -41.21 -38.51
C LEU A 27 -13.80 -40.62 -38.36
N GLN A 28 -12.91 -40.87 -39.32
CA GLN A 28 -11.56 -40.31 -39.31
C GLN A 28 -11.58 -38.77 -39.33
N ALA A 29 -12.47 -38.16 -40.11
CA ALA A 29 -12.63 -36.70 -40.13
C ALA A 29 -13.18 -36.16 -38.79
N ALA A 30 -14.07 -36.89 -38.15
CA ALA A 30 -14.60 -36.53 -36.83
C ALA A 30 -13.53 -36.64 -35.74
N GLU A 31 -12.73 -37.71 -35.74
CA GLU A 31 -11.59 -37.90 -34.82
C GLU A 31 -10.56 -36.76 -34.96
N GLN A 32 -10.23 -36.36 -36.20
CA GLN A 32 -9.35 -35.22 -36.45
C GLN A 32 -9.91 -33.91 -35.90
N LYS A 33 -11.22 -33.67 -36.05
CA LYS A 33 -11.87 -32.47 -35.49
C LYS A 33 -11.91 -32.50 -33.97
N ILE A 34 -12.15 -33.65 -33.36
CA ILE A 34 -12.12 -33.80 -31.89
C ILE A 34 -10.73 -33.43 -31.38
N MET A 35 -9.66 -33.98 -31.97
CA MET A 35 -8.29 -33.67 -31.58
C MET A 35 -7.96 -32.17 -31.71
N GLN A 36 -8.45 -31.51 -32.77
CA GLN A 36 -8.28 -30.05 -32.94
C GLN A 36 -9.02 -29.25 -31.87
N LEU A 37 -10.25 -29.66 -31.52
CA LEU A 37 -11.04 -28.99 -30.49
C LEU A 37 -10.44 -29.20 -29.10
N GLU A 38 -9.93 -30.38 -28.79
CA GLU A 38 -9.23 -30.66 -27.54
C GLU A 38 -7.98 -29.78 -27.40
N LEU A 39 -7.20 -29.64 -28.47
CA LEU A 39 -6.03 -28.75 -28.46
C LEU A 39 -6.44 -27.29 -28.26
N ALA A 40 -7.47 -26.80 -28.96
CA ALA A 40 -7.97 -25.44 -28.79
C ALA A 40 -8.52 -25.20 -27.37
N LEU A 41 -9.18 -26.19 -26.78
CA LEU A 41 -9.68 -26.12 -25.41
C LEU A 41 -8.53 -26.01 -24.41
N LEU A 42 -7.47 -26.81 -24.58
CA LEU A 42 -6.28 -26.73 -23.73
C LEU A 42 -5.62 -25.36 -23.82
N GLN A 43 -5.46 -24.82 -25.03
CA GLN A 43 -4.91 -23.48 -25.24
C GLN A 43 -5.76 -22.39 -24.57
N SER A 44 -7.08 -22.45 -24.72
CA SER A 44 -8.00 -21.51 -24.10
C SER A 44 -7.96 -21.58 -22.56
N ARG A 45 -7.88 -22.79 -22.01
CA ARG A 45 -7.75 -23.02 -20.57
C ARG A 45 -6.44 -22.43 -20.05
N ASP A 46 -5.32 -22.75 -20.70
CA ASP A 46 -4.01 -22.31 -20.25
C ASP A 46 -3.88 -20.78 -20.32
N PHE A 47 -4.46 -20.14 -21.35
CA PHE A 47 -4.61 -18.69 -21.42
C PHE A 47 -5.44 -18.12 -20.25
N SER A 48 -6.58 -18.73 -19.94
CA SER A 48 -7.45 -18.31 -18.83
C SER A 48 -6.76 -18.45 -17.47
N ILE A 49 -5.96 -19.50 -17.28
CA ILE A 49 -5.14 -19.68 -16.08
C ILE A 49 -4.05 -18.62 -15.99
N GLY A 50 -3.35 -18.33 -17.09
CA GLY A 50 -2.32 -17.29 -17.15
C GLY A 50 -2.88 -15.91 -16.81
N THR A 51 -3.97 -15.51 -17.45
CA THR A 51 -4.64 -14.23 -17.16
C THR A 51 -5.17 -14.14 -15.73
N ALA A 52 -5.72 -15.23 -15.18
CA ALA A 52 -6.13 -15.28 -13.79
C ALA A 52 -4.95 -15.11 -12.81
N ALA A 53 -3.78 -15.67 -13.13
CA ALA A 53 -2.57 -15.51 -12.35
C ALA A 53 -2.08 -14.05 -12.37
N GLU A 54 -2.01 -13.42 -13.55
CA GLU A 54 -1.63 -12.01 -13.71
C GLU A 54 -2.57 -11.07 -12.93
N ILE A 55 -3.89 -11.30 -13.01
CA ILE A 55 -4.88 -10.55 -12.22
C ILE A 55 -4.67 -10.78 -10.72
N GLY A 56 -4.33 -12.01 -10.32
CA GLY A 56 -4.00 -12.35 -8.95
C GLY A 56 -2.81 -11.53 -8.42
N GLU A 57 -1.73 -11.49 -9.19
CA GLU A 57 -0.54 -10.70 -8.85
C GLU A 57 -0.85 -9.21 -8.79
N MET A 58 -1.61 -8.69 -9.75
CA MET A 58 -2.03 -7.29 -9.77
C MET A 58 -2.87 -6.92 -8.54
N ARG A 59 -3.77 -7.80 -8.09
CA ARG A 59 -4.55 -7.60 -6.85
C ARG A 59 -3.66 -7.55 -5.61
N VAL A 60 -2.66 -8.42 -5.52
CA VAL A 60 -1.69 -8.41 -4.41
C VAL A 60 -0.86 -7.13 -4.43
N GLY A 61 -0.37 -6.72 -5.60
CA GLY A 61 0.35 -5.46 -5.78
C GLY A 61 -0.49 -4.24 -5.37
N HIS A 62 -1.73 -4.19 -5.83
CA HIS A 62 -2.70 -3.14 -5.48
C HIS A 62 -2.94 -3.07 -3.96
N ASN A 63 -3.17 -4.21 -3.30
CA ASN A 63 -3.36 -4.26 -1.84
C ASN A 63 -2.11 -3.77 -1.10
N THR A 64 -0.92 -4.13 -1.57
CA THR A 64 0.35 -3.66 -1.00
C THR A 64 0.49 -2.14 -1.09
N ILE A 65 0.07 -1.54 -2.22
CA ILE A 65 0.07 -0.09 -2.40
C ILE A 65 -0.92 0.58 -1.44
N ILE A 66 -2.13 0.02 -1.28
CA ILE A 66 -3.13 0.53 -0.34
C ILE A 66 -2.59 0.52 1.10
N GLU A 67 -1.94 -0.57 1.52
CA GLU A 67 -1.38 -0.64 2.88
C GLU A 67 -0.26 0.38 3.08
N LYS A 68 0.63 0.56 2.10
CA LYS A 68 1.65 1.62 2.14
C LYS A 68 1.03 3.01 2.25
N LEU A 69 -0.07 3.27 1.54
CA LEU A 69 -0.79 4.54 1.59
C LEU A 69 -1.41 4.79 2.97
N LYS A 70 -2.00 3.76 3.60
CA LYS A 70 -2.56 3.86 4.97
C LYS A 70 -1.49 4.18 6.00
N VAL A 71 -0.32 3.51 5.91
CA VAL A 71 0.81 3.77 6.80
C VAL A 71 1.32 5.20 6.62
N ALA A 72 1.45 5.66 5.37
CA ALA A 72 1.86 7.02 5.07
C ALA A 72 0.86 8.06 5.61
N ASP A 73 -0.44 7.85 5.45
CA ASP A 73 -1.49 8.72 6.00
C ASP A 73 -1.40 8.83 7.54
N THR A 74 -1.18 7.70 8.21
CA THR A 74 -0.99 7.67 9.67
C THR A 74 0.27 8.45 10.07
N HIS A 75 1.37 8.27 9.35
CA HIS A 75 2.62 8.97 9.59
C HIS A 75 2.46 10.49 9.40
N ILE A 76 1.77 10.93 8.35
CA ILE A 76 1.47 12.34 8.09
C ILE A 76 0.64 12.94 9.24
N LYS A 77 -0.42 12.26 9.67
CA LYS A 77 -1.26 12.71 10.80
C LYS A 77 -0.44 12.86 12.09
N ASN A 78 0.44 11.91 12.37
CA ASN A 78 1.33 11.97 13.52
C ASN A 78 2.30 13.15 13.45
N HIS A 79 2.89 13.41 12.27
CA HIS A 79 3.76 14.56 12.06
C HIS A 79 3.04 15.89 12.23
N LEU A 80 1.83 16.02 11.68
CA LEU A 80 1.02 17.22 11.87
C LEU A 80 0.71 17.47 13.36
N ALA A 81 0.34 16.42 14.10
CA ALA A 81 0.12 16.53 15.54
C ALA A 81 1.40 16.87 16.31
N HIS A 82 2.56 16.37 15.88
CA HIS A 82 3.84 16.74 16.47
C HIS A 82 4.22 18.19 16.18
N ILE A 83 4.09 18.65 14.93
CA ILE A 83 4.34 20.03 14.52
C ILE A 83 3.48 20.98 15.36
N LYS A 84 2.18 20.69 15.49
CA LYS A 84 1.28 21.50 16.33
C LYS A 84 1.77 21.61 17.78
N ARG A 85 2.22 20.50 18.39
CA ARG A 85 2.79 20.50 19.74
C ARG A 85 4.07 21.34 19.84
N LEU A 86 4.92 21.30 18.81
CA LEU A 86 6.13 22.14 18.75
C LEU A 86 5.77 23.63 18.62
N GLU A 87 4.79 23.97 17.80
CA GLU A 87 4.29 25.34 17.66
C GLU A 87 3.73 25.88 18.99
N GLU A 88 2.95 25.06 19.70
CA GLU A 88 2.42 25.40 21.03
C GLU A 88 3.55 25.62 22.05
N ALA A 89 4.53 24.71 22.10
CA ALA A 89 5.68 24.80 22.99
C ALA A 89 6.58 26.02 22.68
N LEU A 90 6.77 26.34 21.40
CA LEU A 90 7.47 27.56 20.96
C LEU A 90 6.71 28.81 21.40
N GLY A 91 5.38 28.81 21.25
CA GLY A 91 4.54 29.89 21.74
C GLY A 91 4.62 30.08 23.25
N GLU A 92 4.64 29.00 24.03
CA GLU A 92 4.82 29.03 25.49
C GLU A 92 6.22 29.53 25.88
N SER A 93 7.27 29.01 25.25
CA SER A 93 8.64 29.47 25.46
C SER A 93 8.80 30.97 25.14
N GLY A 94 8.14 31.44 24.07
CA GLY A 94 8.11 32.86 23.72
C GLY A 94 7.45 33.73 24.80
N ARG A 95 6.31 33.28 25.34
CA ARG A 95 5.63 33.95 26.46
C ARG A 95 6.48 33.96 27.73
N ALA A 96 7.12 32.84 28.06
CA ALA A 96 8.02 32.75 29.20
C ALA A 96 9.21 33.70 29.06
N SER A 97 9.83 33.75 27.88
CA SER A 97 10.92 34.67 27.58
C SER A 97 10.49 36.13 27.71
N ALA A 98 9.31 36.50 27.20
CA ALA A 98 8.75 37.84 27.34
C ALA A 98 8.51 38.21 28.82
N PHE A 99 7.99 37.27 29.60
CA PHE A 99 7.79 37.45 31.05
C PHE A 99 9.13 37.65 31.78
N HIS A 100 10.14 36.84 31.48
CA HIS A 100 11.48 37.00 32.04
C HIS A 100 12.12 38.35 31.65
N ALA A 101 11.95 38.79 30.40
CA ALA A 101 12.43 40.09 29.95
C ALA A 101 11.75 41.25 30.69
N ALA A 102 10.43 41.19 30.86
CA ALA A 102 9.67 42.19 31.62
C ALA A 102 10.10 42.25 33.09
N ARG A 103 10.28 41.08 33.73
CA ARG A 103 10.75 41.00 35.12
C ARG A 103 12.18 41.53 35.29
N SER A 104 13.06 41.24 34.34
CA SER A 104 14.42 41.78 34.34
C SER A 104 14.41 43.30 34.22
N ALA A 105 13.59 43.86 33.33
CA ALA A 105 13.43 45.32 33.20
C ALA A 105 12.90 45.97 34.50
N GLU A 106 12.00 45.30 35.22
CA GLU A 106 11.52 45.76 36.52
C GLU A 106 12.62 45.72 37.59
N LEU A 107 13.40 44.63 37.65
CA LEU A 107 14.55 44.52 38.55
C LEU A 107 15.59 45.61 38.27
N ASP A 108 15.89 45.89 37.01
CA ASP A 108 16.80 46.97 36.61
C ASP A 108 16.28 48.33 37.08
N ARG A 109 14.96 48.57 36.99
CA ARG A 109 14.34 49.78 37.52
C ARG A 109 14.51 49.87 39.05
N VAL A 110 14.27 48.79 39.78
CA VAL A 110 14.45 48.75 41.24
C VAL A 110 15.91 48.98 41.62
N TYR A 111 16.86 48.32 40.96
CA TYR A 111 18.30 48.49 41.19
C TYR A 111 18.78 49.92 40.91
N ASN A 112 18.17 50.59 39.93
CA ASN A 112 18.49 51.98 39.61
C ASN A 112 17.88 53.00 40.58
N SER A 113 16.90 52.61 41.40
CA SER A 113 16.20 53.49 42.34
C SER A 113 17.11 53.97 43.49
N ALA A 114 16.84 55.19 43.99
CA ALA A 114 17.60 55.79 45.09
C ALA A 114 17.48 55.00 46.40
N SER A 115 16.28 54.48 46.72
CA SER A 115 16.02 53.68 47.92
C SER A 115 16.82 52.37 47.92
N TRP A 116 16.94 51.69 46.78
CA TRP A 116 17.76 50.49 46.67
C TRP A 116 19.25 50.80 46.85
N LYS A 117 19.75 51.88 46.23
CA LYS A 117 21.15 52.29 46.36
C LYS A 117 21.50 52.60 47.82
N ILE A 118 20.65 53.37 48.51
CA ILE A 118 20.82 53.70 49.93
C ILE A 118 20.76 52.43 50.79
N GLY A 119 19.75 51.57 50.59
CA GLY A 119 19.63 50.30 51.31
C GLY A 119 20.84 49.39 51.11
N ARG A 120 21.42 49.37 49.90
CA ARG A 120 22.67 48.64 49.62
C ARG A 120 23.85 49.21 50.39
N PHE A 121 24.04 50.52 50.41
CA PHE A 121 25.11 51.15 51.19
C PHE A 121 24.99 50.84 52.69
N VAL A 122 23.77 50.89 53.24
CA VAL A 122 23.52 50.58 54.66
C VAL A 122 23.76 49.08 54.99
N MET A 123 23.42 48.17 54.08
CA MET A 123 23.57 46.72 54.31
C MET A 123 24.97 46.16 54.07
N ILE A 124 25.85 46.84 53.32
CA ILE A 124 27.22 46.37 53.05
C ILE A 124 28.00 46.08 54.36
N PRO A 125 28.04 47.00 55.35
CA PRO A 125 28.72 46.74 56.63
C PRO A 125 28.17 45.51 57.37
N VAL A 126 26.84 45.36 57.42
CA VAL A 126 26.17 44.22 58.09
C VAL A 126 26.54 42.89 57.43
N ARG A 127 26.63 42.86 56.09
CA ARG A 127 27.02 41.65 55.35
C ARG A 127 28.49 41.27 55.57
N ILE A 128 29.38 42.26 55.68
CA ILE A 128 30.80 42.02 55.97
C ILE A 128 30.95 41.43 57.37
N LEU A 129 30.29 42.02 58.37
CA LEU A 129 30.32 41.53 59.75
C LEU A 129 29.80 40.08 59.86
N ARG A 130 28.68 39.76 59.21
CA ARG A 130 28.12 38.40 59.19
C ARG A 130 29.04 37.37 58.54
N LYS A 131 29.83 37.77 57.52
CA LYS A 131 30.74 36.87 56.81
C LYS A 131 32.05 36.61 57.57
N ILE A 132 32.42 37.50 58.49
CA ILE A 132 33.60 37.36 59.35
C ILE A 132 33.25 36.58 60.63
N SER A 133 31.98 36.63 61.06
CA SER A 133 31.49 35.88 62.22
C SER A 133 31.02 34.45 61.92
N SER A 134 31.16 33.98 60.67
CA SER A 134 30.84 32.62 60.20
C SER A 134 32.08 31.96 59.65
#